data_AF-A0A7R9TNQ4-F1
#
_entry.id   AF-A0A7R9TNQ4-F1
#
_cell.length_a   1.000
_cell.length_b   1.000
_cell.length_c   1.000
_cell.angle_alpha   90.00
_cell.angle_beta   90.00
_cell.angle_gamma   90.00
#
_symmetry.space_group_name_H-M   'P 1'
#
loop_
_entity.id
_entity.type
_entity.pdbx_description
1 polymer ?
#
loop_
_entity_poly.entity_id
_entity_poly.type
_entity_poly.pdbx_seq_one_letter_code
_entity_poly.pdbx_strand_id
1 'polypeptide(L)'
;GPLPRGGRREAEKPPPRVSMGKVPKPGRGGGAPAGGGGGQPRFSGIEFHKSKGQHILRNPMVVESIVAKSNLKPTDVVLEIGPGTGNLTQRLLESAKRVIAVELDPRMVVELQRRFSSSPLRHNLTLIQGDFLKCDLPYFDVCVANTPYQISSAIVFKLLAHRPMFRSAILMFQKEFSMRLVARPGEHLYCRLSANTQLLARVSHLLKVGRNNFRPPPKVDSSVVKLEPRSPPPPVNFREWDGLGRLAFMRKNRTLAATLKQKSVLAMLDKNYKTALALRQATAAAPTAATQAAIDIAAMAGDDMDMDEDGATPTKAKGSKKGKRGAAGGDGMDTDMGADSADSPYAEMRARVQGVLESAGYADARAAKMTQDDMLTLLAAFNAAGVHFA
;
A
#
# COMPACT_ATOMS: atom_id res chain seq x y z
N GLY A 1 -25.96 22.67 83.21
CA GLY A 1 -25.01 23.73 83.61
C GLY A 1 -24.05 23.20 84.65
N PRO A 2 -22.96 23.89 85.02
CA PRO A 2 -22.41 25.15 84.49
C PRO A 2 -20.95 25.06 83.98
N LEU A 3 -20.48 26.13 83.33
CA LEU A 3 -19.10 26.45 82.93
C LEU A 3 -18.26 26.98 84.12
N PRO A 4 -16.94 27.18 83.94
CA PRO A 4 -16.47 28.57 83.83
C PRO A 4 -15.41 28.88 82.74
N ARG A 5 -15.34 30.19 82.44
CA ARG A 5 -14.51 31.01 81.51
C ARG A 5 -13.05 31.14 81.99
N GLY A 6 -12.01 31.64 81.30
CA GLY A 6 -11.72 32.39 80.05
C GLY A 6 -10.17 32.63 80.01
N GLY A 7 -9.46 33.27 79.07
CA GLY A 7 -9.73 33.90 77.77
C GLY A 7 -8.43 34.37 77.06
N ARG A 8 -8.58 34.75 75.77
CA ARG A 8 -7.80 35.62 74.84
C ARG A 8 -6.30 35.39 74.52
N ARG A 9 -6.00 35.24 73.21
CA ARG A 9 -5.34 36.26 72.33
C ARG A 9 -5.56 35.92 70.83
N GLU A 10 -5.90 36.94 70.03
CA GLU A 10 -6.12 36.92 68.57
C GLU A 10 -4.80 37.21 67.81
N ALA A 11 -4.67 36.72 66.58
CA ALA A 11 -3.64 37.11 65.61
C ALA A 11 -4.23 37.27 64.20
N GLU A 12 -3.89 38.41 63.55
CA GLU A 12 -4.41 38.97 62.30
C GLU A 12 -3.98 38.25 60.99
N LYS A 13 -4.78 38.44 59.93
CA LYS A 13 -4.50 38.07 58.52
C LYS A 13 -3.97 39.29 57.73
N PRO A 14 -3.05 39.11 56.76
CA PRO A 14 -2.65 40.18 55.83
C PRO A 14 -3.55 40.31 54.57
N PRO A 15 -3.62 41.51 53.93
CA PRO A 15 -4.58 41.90 52.89
C PRO A 15 -4.11 41.68 51.42
N PRO A 16 -5.01 41.83 50.41
CA PRO A 16 -4.75 41.52 49.00
C PRO A 16 -4.12 42.69 48.20
N ARG A 17 -3.46 42.39 47.07
CA ARG A 17 -2.91 43.40 46.13
C ARG A 17 -3.65 43.47 44.80
N VAL A 18 -3.76 44.71 44.31
CA VAL A 18 -4.65 45.28 43.29
C VAL A 18 -3.96 45.41 41.92
N SER A 19 -4.75 45.40 40.84
CA SER A 19 -4.37 45.61 39.44
C SER A 19 -4.01 47.07 39.11
N MET A 20 -3.03 47.29 38.21
CA MET A 20 -2.76 48.60 37.58
C MET A 20 -2.54 48.44 36.07
N GLY A 21 -3.04 49.43 35.31
CA GLY A 21 -3.37 49.35 33.89
C GLY A 21 -2.27 49.72 32.88
N LYS A 22 -2.70 49.71 31.60
CA LYS A 22 -1.96 49.99 30.35
C LYS A 22 -1.71 51.48 30.13
N VAL A 23 -0.55 51.83 29.56
CA VAL A 23 -0.27 53.09 28.81
C VAL A 23 0.67 52.78 27.61
N PRO A 24 0.54 53.43 26.42
CA PRO A 24 1.11 52.97 25.13
C PRO A 24 2.39 53.69 24.63
N LYS A 25 2.94 53.10 23.53
CA LYS A 25 4.14 53.34 22.66
C LYS A 25 4.67 54.77 22.43
N PRO A 26 5.92 54.88 21.91
CA PRO A 26 6.10 55.50 20.59
C PRO A 26 6.99 54.66 19.64
N GLY A 27 7.05 55.03 18.35
CA GLY A 27 7.74 54.27 17.30
C GLY A 27 8.70 55.08 16.40
N ARG A 28 9.17 54.35 15.37
CA ARG A 28 9.94 54.73 14.16
C ARG A 28 11.47 54.89 14.27
N GLY A 29 12.17 54.28 13.31
CA GLY A 29 13.55 54.58 12.92
C GLY A 29 14.16 53.43 12.10
N GLY A 30 14.33 53.61 10.79
CA GLY A 30 14.87 52.60 9.88
C GLY A 30 16.40 52.50 9.86
N GLY A 31 16.90 51.37 9.36
CA GLY A 31 18.31 51.14 9.04
C GLY A 31 18.44 50.02 8.00
N ALA A 32 19.19 50.28 6.94
CA ALA A 32 19.43 49.43 5.76
C ALA A 32 20.31 48.18 6.09
N PRO A 33 20.40 47.17 5.19
CA PRO A 33 20.77 45.81 5.57
C PRO A 33 22.28 45.54 5.46
N ALA A 34 22.82 44.80 6.43
CA ALA A 34 24.13 44.15 6.33
C ALA A 34 23.91 42.63 6.15
N GLY A 35 24.65 42.06 5.19
CA GLY A 35 24.52 40.67 4.75
C GLY A 35 25.22 39.63 5.63
N GLY A 36 25.00 38.37 5.26
CA GLY A 36 25.55 37.16 5.87
C GLY A 36 24.42 36.32 6.50
N GLY A 37 23.99 35.18 5.97
CA GLY A 37 24.71 34.16 5.22
C GLY A 37 24.48 32.83 5.95
N GLY A 38 23.28 32.27 5.79
CA GLY A 38 22.83 31.05 6.49
C GLY A 38 21.43 30.65 6.07
N GLY A 39 21.16 30.67 4.76
CA GLY A 39 19.87 30.31 4.21
C GLY A 39 19.67 28.81 4.25
N GLN A 40 18.81 28.31 5.14
CA GLN A 40 18.10 27.06 4.88
C GLN A 40 17.49 27.14 3.46
N PRO A 41 17.46 26.05 2.68
CA PRO A 41 16.90 26.08 1.34
C PRO A 41 15.45 26.57 1.45
N ARG A 42 15.23 27.82 1.04
CA ARG A 42 13.89 28.39 0.94
C ARG A 42 13.23 27.60 -0.17
N PHE A 43 12.27 26.77 0.19
CA PHE A 43 11.37 26.15 -0.77
C PHE A 43 10.89 27.28 -1.70
N SER A 44 11.22 27.19 -2.99
CA SER A 44 10.57 28.00 -4.02
C SER A 44 9.06 27.94 -3.74
N GLY A 45 8.34 29.06 -3.85
CA GLY A 45 6.93 29.23 -3.46
C GLY A 45 5.91 28.37 -4.23
N ILE A 46 6.19 27.09 -4.44
CA ILE A 46 5.30 26.11 -5.04
C ILE A 46 4.39 25.60 -3.93
N GLU A 47 3.10 25.86 -4.11
CA GLU A 47 2.07 25.36 -3.23
C GLU A 47 1.94 23.84 -3.39
N PHE A 48 2.01 23.10 -2.27
CA PHE A 48 1.84 21.66 -2.26
C PHE A 48 0.37 21.28 -2.12
N HIS A 49 -0.13 20.47 -3.04
CA HIS A 49 -1.53 20.08 -3.07
C HIS A 49 -1.72 18.83 -2.21
N LYS A 50 -2.24 19.00 -0.99
CA LYS A 50 -2.60 17.90 -0.09
C LYS A 50 -3.53 16.88 -0.75
N SER A 51 -4.46 17.35 -1.59
CA SER A 51 -5.39 16.51 -2.34
C SER A 51 -4.69 15.56 -3.32
N LYS A 52 -3.50 15.93 -3.82
CA LYS A 52 -2.67 15.11 -4.71
C LYS A 52 -1.68 14.21 -3.96
N GLY A 53 -1.77 14.12 -2.63
CA GLY A 53 -0.87 13.29 -1.82
C GLY A 53 0.57 13.80 -1.74
N GLN A 54 0.83 15.07 -2.07
CA GLN A 54 2.18 15.64 -2.05
C GLN A 54 2.67 15.87 -0.61
N HIS A 55 3.38 14.88 -0.07
CA HIS A 55 4.03 14.93 1.25
C HIS A 55 5.55 14.88 1.09
N ILE A 56 6.22 16.03 1.19
CA ILE A 56 7.66 16.12 0.96
C ILE A 56 8.42 15.68 2.21
N LEU A 57 9.30 14.68 2.06
CA LEU A 57 10.21 14.24 3.11
C LEU A 57 11.26 15.33 3.37
N ARG A 58 11.23 15.90 4.59
CA ARG A 58 12.12 17.02 4.97
C ARG A 58 13.27 16.63 5.88
N ASN A 59 13.18 15.49 6.59
CA ASN A 59 14.20 15.10 7.56
C ASN A 59 15.40 14.48 6.84
N PRO A 60 16.59 15.13 6.85
CA PRO A 60 17.77 14.60 6.19
C PRO A 60 18.16 13.22 6.72
N MET A 61 18.09 12.99 8.03
CA MET A 61 18.47 11.73 8.69
C MET A 61 17.67 10.53 8.16
N VAL A 62 16.38 10.74 7.86
CA VAL A 62 15.52 9.70 7.26
C VAL A 62 15.95 9.42 5.83
N VAL A 63 16.28 10.46 5.05
CA VAL A 63 16.80 10.31 3.68
C VAL A 63 18.11 9.51 3.70
N GLU A 64 19.07 9.86 4.57
CA GLU A 64 20.35 9.11 4.64
C GLU A 64 20.10 7.66 5.05
N SER A 65 19.19 7.43 6.00
CA SER A 65 18.83 6.07 6.43
C SER A 65 18.22 5.25 5.29
N ILE A 66 17.39 5.85 4.44
CA ILE A 66 16.82 5.19 3.25
C ILE A 66 17.93 4.84 2.26
N VAL A 67 18.81 5.78 1.95
CA VAL A 67 19.92 5.57 1.00
C VAL A 67 20.90 4.52 1.51
N ALA A 68 21.28 4.58 2.78
CA ALA A 68 22.15 3.58 3.41
C ALA A 68 21.52 2.18 3.36
N LYS A 69 20.24 2.03 3.71
CA LYS A 69 19.53 0.74 3.63
C LYS A 69 19.24 0.28 2.21
N SER A 70 19.35 1.16 1.22
CA SER A 70 19.21 0.79 -0.19
C SER A 70 20.41 0.01 -0.71
N ASN A 71 21.54 0.02 0.01
CA ASN A 71 22.77 -0.70 -0.34
C ASN A 71 23.15 -0.49 -1.82
N LEU A 72 23.17 0.79 -2.21
CA LEU A 72 23.50 1.21 -3.57
C LEU A 72 24.97 0.93 -3.87
N LYS A 73 25.23 0.44 -5.07
CA LYS A 73 26.56 0.29 -5.64
C LYS A 73 26.84 1.51 -6.53
N PRO A 74 28.10 1.95 -6.62
CA PRO A 74 28.48 3.06 -7.52
C PRO A 74 28.17 2.81 -9.00
N THR A 75 27.95 1.55 -9.39
CA THR A 75 27.60 1.16 -10.77
C THR A 75 26.09 1.13 -11.04
N ASP A 76 25.26 1.24 -10.01
CA ASP A 76 23.82 1.05 -10.14
C ASP A 76 23.15 2.21 -10.91
N VAL A 77 22.14 1.85 -11.71
CA VAL A 77 21.12 2.77 -12.19
C VAL A 77 19.95 2.75 -11.21
N VAL A 78 19.61 3.92 -10.67
CA VAL A 78 18.52 4.08 -9.69
C VAL A 78 17.29 4.68 -10.34
N LEU A 79 16.14 4.07 -10.12
CA LEU A 79 14.84 4.65 -10.42
C LEU A 79 14.28 5.34 -9.18
N GLU A 80 13.87 6.60 -9.32
CA GLU A 80 13.16 7.37 -8.29
C GLU A 80 11.75 7.71 -8.77
N ILE A 81 10.74 7.34 -7.97
CA ILE A 81 9.33 7.63 -8.26
C ILE A 81 8.88 8.80 -7.39
N GLY A 82 8.49 9.90 -8.01
CA GLY A 82 8.06 11.11 -7.29
C GLY A 82 9.21 11.80 -6.54
N PRO A 83 10.23 12.33 -7.24
CA PRO A 83 11.36 13.05 -6.63
C PRO A 83 10.93 14.29 -5.82
N GLY A 84 9.76 14.87 -6.11
CA GLY A 84 9.26 16.05 -5.41
C GLY A 84 10.25 17.21 -5.50
N THR A 85 10.75 17.70 -4.36
CA THR A 85 11.72 18.81 -4.36
C THR A 85 13.16 18.36 -4.60
N GLY A 86 13.44 17.06 -4.68
CA GLY A 86 14.78 16.52 -4.99
C GLY A 86 15.69 16.27 -3.78
N ASN A 87 15.15 16.20 -2.56
CA ASN A 87 15.95 15.94 -1.36
C ASN A 87 16.55 14.53 -1.36
N LEU A 88 15.76 13.54 -1.81
CA LEU A 88 16.21 12.16 -1.97
C LEU A 88 17.09 12.04 -3.23
N THR A 89 16.65 12.60 -4.35
CA THR A 89 17.42 12.68 -5.61
C THR A 89 18.87 13.11 -5.41
N GLN A 90 19.12 14.15 -4.61
CA GLN A 90 20.47 14.63 -4.33
C GLN A 90 21.37 13.54 -3.72
N ARG A 91 20.87 12.82 -2.71
CA ARG A 91 21.64 11.76 -2.05
C ARG A 91 21.80 10.51 -2.92
N LEU A 92 20.82 10.23 -3.77
CA LEU A 92 20.91 9.15 -4.75
C LEU A 92 21.99 9.44 -5.80
N LEU A 93 22.06 10.66 -6.31
CA LEU A 93 23.09 11.08 -7.28
C LEU A 93 24.50 10.97 -6.72
N GLU A 94 24.69 11.21 -5.42
CA GLU A 94 25.97 11.07 -4.73
C GLU A 94 26.41 9.59 -4.57
N SER A 95 25.48 8.63 -4.67
CA SER A 95 25.72 7.22 -4.32
C SER A 95 25.61 6.25 -5.50
N ALA A 96 25.08 6.69 -6.65
CA ALA A 96 24.77 5.84 -7.80
C ALA A 96 25.36 6.38 -9.11
N LYS A 97 25.49 5.51 -10.11
CA LYS A 97 25.98 5.88 -11.45
C LYS A 97 25.04 6.85 -12.14
N ARG A 98 23.74 6.59 -12.04
CA ARG A 98 22.69 7.36 -12.71
C ARG A 98 21.40 7.29 -11.91
N VAL A 99 20.65 8.39 -11.87
CA VAL A 99 19.31 8.47 -11.29
C VAL A 99 18.32 8.82 -12.39
N ILE A 100 17.30 8.00 -12.55
CA ILE A 100 16.17 8.20 -13.45
C ILE A 100 14.98 8.54 -12.56
N ALA A 101 14.52 9.78 -12.60
CA ALA A 101 13.44 10.26 -11.76
C ALA A 101 12.17 10.50 -12.59
N VAL A 102 11.07 9.82 -12.22
CA VAL A 102 9.77 9.94 -12.87
C VAL A 102 8.88 10.86 -12.02
N GLU A 103 8.43 11.96 -12.61
CA GLU A 103 7.61 12.96 -11.93
C GLU A 103 6.36 13.30 -12.76
N LEU A 104 5.22 13.35 -12.08
CA LEU A 104 3.93 13.62 -12.70
C LEU A 104 3.67 15.13 -12.78
N ASP A 105 4.07 15.92 -11.76
CA ASP A 105 3.79 17.36 -11.73
C ASP A 105 4.83 18.13 -12.57
N PRO A 106 4.45 18.74 -13.71
CA PRO A 106 5.39 19.49 -14.55
C PRO A 106 6.07 20.63 -13.80
N ARG A 107 5.43 21.21 -12.78
CA ARG A 107 6.01 22.29 -11.96
C ARG A 107 7.20 21.78 -11.14
N MET A 108 7.12 20.55 -10.63
CA MET A 108 8.22 19.90 -9.91
C MET A 108 9.37 19.58 -10.86
N VAL A 109 9.08 19.12 -12.09
CA VAL A 109 10.10 18.84 -13.10
C VAL A 109 10.94 20.08 -13.39
N VAL A 110 10.30 21.24 -13.61
CA VAL A 110 11.01 22.52 -13.85
C VAL A 110 11.86 22.92 -12.65
N GLU A 111 11.35 22.74 -11.43
CA GLU A 111 12.10 23.06 -10.21
C GLU A 111 13.31 22.13 -10.00
N LEU A 112 13.16 20.83 -10.29
CA LEU A 112 14.25 19.86 -10.24
C LEU A 112 15.33 20.19 -11.28
N GLN A 113 14.93 20.51 -12.51
CA GLN A 113 15.85 20.94 -13.56
C GLN A 113 16.65 22.18 -13.12
N ARG A 114 15.96 23.18 -12.55
CA ARG A 114 16.62 24.38 -12.00
C ARG A 114 17.59 24.04 -10.88
N ARG A 115 17.14 23.24 -9.90
CA ARG A 115 17.93 22.84 -8.72
C ARG A 115 19.23 22.12 -9.10
N PHE A 116 19.18 21.24 -10.10
CA PHE A 116 20.33 20.45 -10.51
C PHE A 116 21.09 21.01 -11.72
N SER A 117 20.66 22.14 -12.32
CA SER A 117 21.29 22.75 -13.50
C SER A 117 22.79 23.05 -13.34
N SER A 118 23.18 23.54 -12.17
CA SER A 118 24.57 23.87 -11.80
C SER A 118 25.30 22.74 -11.06
N SER A 119 24.63 21.60 -10.82
CA SER A 119 25.25 20.46 -10.14
C SER A 119 26.29 19.79 -11.03
N PRO A 120 27.47 19.40 -10.51
CA PRO A 120 28.43 18.58 -11.27
C PRO A 120 27.82 17.24 -11.68
N LEU A 121 26.86 16.72 -10.89
CA LEU A 121 26.20 15.44 -11.11
C LEU A 121 24.98 15.53 -12.04
N ARG A 122 24.73 16.67 -12.68
CA ARG A 122 23.54 16.87 -13.55
C ARG A 122 23.42 15.84 -14.68
N HIS A 123 24.56 15.39 -15.22
CA HIS A 123 24.62 14.43 -16.31
C HIS A 123 24.22 13.01 -15.86
N ASN A 124 24.25 12.75 -14.56
CA ASN A 124 23.78 11.51 -13.96
C ASN A 124 22.27 11.54 -13.68
N LEU A 125 21.60 12.69 -13.82
CA LEU A 125 20.16 12.82 -13.61
C LEU A 125 19.41 12.76 -14.94
N THR A 126 18.41 11.89 -15.01
CA THR A 126 17.44 11.84 -16.11
C THR A 126 16.05 12.06 -15.55
N LEU A 127 15.35 13.09 -16.02
CA LEU A 127 13.99 13.41 -15.60
C LEU A 127 13.00 12.97 -16.67
N ILE A 128 12.05 12.12 -16.29
CA ILE A 128 10.94 11.68 -17.12
C ILE A 128 9.68 12.34 -16.57
N GLN A 129 9.10 13.26 -17.35
CA GLN A 129 7.79 13.82 -17.02
C GLN A 129 6.70 12.84 -17.48
N GLY A 130 5.93 12.30 -16.55
CA GLY A 130 4.84 11.38 -16.90
C GLY A 130 4.20 10.67 -15.72
N ASP A 131 3.08 10.01 -16.01
CA ASP A 131 2.42 9.12 -15.05
C ASP A 131 3.21 7.82 -14.94
N PHE A 132 3.75 7.56 -13.74
CA PHE A 132 4.50 6.34 -13.45
C PHE A 132 3.74 5.07 -13.84
N LEU A 133 2.41 5.03 -13.69
CA LEU A 133 1.62 3.85 -14.01
C LEU A 133 1.49 3.61 -15.52
N LYS A 134 1.65 4.65 -16.34
CA LYS A 134 1.47 4.58 -17.80
C LYS A 134 2.77 4.63 -18.60
N CYS A 135 3.84 5.19 -18.04
CA CYS A 135 5.11 5.32 -18.76
C CYS A 135 5.85 3.99 -18.87
N ASP A 136 6.58 3.81 -19.97
CA ASP A 136 7.53 2.72 -20.11
C ASP A 136 8.76 3.02 -19.27
N LEU A 137 9.12 2.07 -18.41
CA LEU A 137 10.25 2.22 -17.50
C LEU A 137 11.52 1.71 -18.19
N PRO A 138 12.60 2.50 -18.22
CA PRO A 138 13.90 2.00 -18.64
C PRO A 138 14.43 0.97 -17.64
N TYR A 139 15.51 0.28 -18.00
CA TYR A 139 16.21 -0.60 -17.06
C TYR A 139 16.74 0.18 -15.85
N PHE A 140 16.64 -0.43 -14.66
CA PHE A 140 17.24 0.04 -13.42
C PHE A 140 17.64 -1.14 -12.52
N ASP A 141 18.65 -0.93 -11.69
CA ASP A 141 19.12 -1.91 -10.71
C ASP A 141 18.32 -1.82 -9.40
N VAL A 142 18.06 -0.59 -8.94
CA VAL A 142 17.40 -0.32 -7.66
C VAL A 142 16.35 0.76 -7.82
N CYS A 143 15.17 0.55 -7.25
CA CYS A 143 14.16 1.61 -7.15
C CYS A 143 14.16 2.18 -5.73
N VAL A 144 14.17 3.50 -5.58
CA VAL A 144 14.03 4.16 -4.26
C VAL A 144 12.96 5.23 -4.37
N ALA A 145 11.90 5.16 -3.56
CA ALA A 145 10.77 6.06 -3.74
C ALA A 145 10.06 6.45 -2.44
N ASN A 146 9.69 7.73 -2.36
CA ASN A 146 8.66 8.23 -1.46
C ASN A 146 7.33 8.31 -2.24
N THR A 147 6.63 7.19 -2.32
CA THR A 147 5.51 7.06 -3.24
C THR A 147 4.24 7.76 -2.74
N PRO A 148 3.41 8.32 -3.64
CA PRO A 148 2.08 8.79 -3.30
C PRO A 148 1.19 7.63 -2.85
N TYR A 149 0.43 7.83 -1.77
CA TYR A 149 -0.30 6.75 -1.10
C TYR A 149 -1.47 6.19 -1.92
N GLN A 150 -2.04 7.00 -2.80
CA GLN A 150 -3.23 6.65 -3.60
C GLN A 150 -2.98 5.52 -4.59
N ILE A 151 -1.74 5.35 -5.05
CA ILE A 151 -1.39 4.40 -6.11
C ILE A 151 -0.38 3.33 -5.63
N SER A 152 -0.24 3.15 -4.31
CA SER A 152 0.76 2.26 -3.70
C SER A 152 0.73 0.84 -4.26
N SER A 153 -0.47 0.27 -4.32
CA SER A 153 -0.79 -1.05 -4.87
C SER A 153 -0.34 -1.21 -6.33
N ALA A 154 -0.73 -0.28 -7.18
CA ALA A 154 -0.42 -0.30 -8.60
C ALA A 154 1.10 -0.12 -8.85
N ILE A 155 1.78 0.68 -8.02
CA ILE A 155 3.24 0.81 -8.07
C ILE A 155 3.92 -0.54 -7.77
N VAL A 156 3.52 -1.24 -6.70
CA VAL A 156 4.13 -2.53 -6.34
C VAL A 156 4.00 -3.53 -7.48
N PHE A 157 2.81 -3.71 -8.05
CA PHE A 157 2.63 -4.68 -9.13
C PHE A 157 3.26 -4.26 -10.45
N LYS A 158 3.25 -2.96 -10.79
CA LYS A 158 3.99 -2.47 -11.96
C LYS A 158 5.49 -2.74 -11.83
N LEU A 159 6.08 -2.54 -10.64
CA LEU A 159 7.46 -2.89 -10.39
C LEU A 159 7.68 -4.40 -10.54
N LEU A 160 6.87 -5.25 -9.90
CA LEU A 160 7.02 -6.72 -9.99
C LEU A 160 6.82 -7.28 -11.41
N ALA A 161 6.02 -6.60 -12.24
CA ALA A 161 5.85 -6.91 -13.66
C ALA A 161 7.04 -6.46 -14.53
N HIS A 162 7.86 -5.51 -14.05
CA HIS A 162 8.93 -4.92 -14.84
C HIS A 162 9.97 -5.96 -15.27
N ARG A 163 10.41 -5.84 -16.52
CA ARG A 163 11.48 -6.64 -17.11
C ARG A 163 12.45 -5.70 -17.85
N PRO A 164 13.78 -5.94 -17.80
CA PRO A 164 14.49 -6.95 -16.99
C PRO A 164 14.27 -6.79 -15.47
N MET A 165 14.49 -7.86 -14.69
CA MET A 165 14.28 -7.79 -13.25
C MET A 165 15.31 -6.88 -12.58
N PHE A 166 14.83 -6.01 -11.69
CA PHE A 166 15.67 -5.19 -10.82
C PHE A 166 16.10 -5.97 -9.57
N ARG A 167 17.14 -5.52 -8.89
CA ARG A 167 17.70 -6.18 -7.71
C ARG A 167 16.87 -5.96 -6.45
N SER A 168 16.52 -4.71 -6.16
CA SER A 168 15.70 -4.37 -4.99
C SER A 168 14.97 -3.04 -5.15
N ALA A 169 13.82 -2.88 -4.47
CA ALA A 169 13.11 -1.62 -4.36
C ALA A 169 12.94 -1.23 -2.89
N ILE A 170 13.23 0.03 -2.57
CA ILE A 170 13.12 0.61 -1.23
C ILE A 170 12.01 1.66 -1.31
N LEU A 171 10.84 1.28 -0.81
CA LEU A 171 9.61 2.01 -1.03
C LEU A 171 9.07 2.49 0.31
N MET A 172 8.67 3.75 0.37
CA MET A 172 8.01 4.31 1.53
C MET A 172 6.51 4.44 1.28
N PHE A 173 5.72 3.75 2.11
CA PHE A 173 4.26 3.78 2.07
C PHE A 173 3.69 4.22 3.43
N GLN A 174 2.37 4.33 3.50
CA GLN A 174 1.68 4.40 4.79
C GLN A 174 2.02 3.18 5.65
N LYS A 175 2.05 3.39 6.97
CA LYS A 175 2.42 2.34 7.93
C LYS A 175 1.53 1.11 7.78
N GLU A 176 0.22 1.28 7.70
CA GLU A 176 -0.73 0.16 7.59
C GLU A 176 -0.52 -0.64 6.30
N PHE A 177 -0.44 0.03 5.16
CA PHE A 177 -0.13 -0.61 3.87
C PHE A 177 1.19 -1.39 3.91
N SER A 178 2.24 -0.79 4.48
CA SER A 178 3.54 -1.45 4.65
C SER A 178 3.44 -2.69 5.51
N MET A 179 2.65 -2.64 6.60
CA MET A 179 2.43 -3.79 7.47
C MET A 179 1.63 -4.89 6.79
N ARG A 180 0.65 -4.55 5.92
CA ARG A 180 -0.05 -5.55 5.07
C ARG A 180 0.93 -6.28 4.15
N LEU A 181 1.87 -5.57 3.51
CA LEU A 181 2.85 -6.20 2.60
C LEU A 181 3.72 -7.26 3.31
N VAL A 182 4.13 -7.01 4.55
CA VAL A 182 4.99 -7.92 5.33
C VAL A 182 4.22 -8.90 6.22
N ALA A 183 2.88 -8.80 6.25
CA ALA A 183 2.05 -9.61 7.14
C ALA A 183 2.19 -11.10 6.82
N ARG A 184 2.32 -11.93 7.84
CA ARG A 184 2.46 -13.39 7.70
C ARG A 184 1.11 -14.11 7.84
N PRO A 185 0.96 -15.33 7.30
CA PRO A 185 -0.21 -16.15 7.55
C PRO A 185 -0.52 -16.26 9.05
N GLY A 186 -1.79 -16.03 9.40
CA GLY A 186 -2.29 -15.99 10.78
C GLY A 186 -2.29 -14.60 11.42
N GLU A 187 -1.59 -13.62 10.85
CA GLU A 187 -1.62 -12.24 11.34
C GLU A 187 -2.88 -11.49 10.88
N HIS A 188 -3.33 -10.53 11.70
CA HIS A 188 -4.54 -9.75 11.43
C HIS A 188 -4.51 -9.02 10.07
N LEU A 189 -3.34 -8.50 9.69
CA LEU A 189 -3.13 -7.72 8.46
C LEU A 189 -2.83 -8.58 7.23
N TYR A 190 -2.82 -9.91 7.37
CA TYR A 190 -2.64 -10.81 6.23
C TYR A 190 -3.86 -10.72 5.30
N CYS A 191 -3.59 -10.51 4.02
CA CYS A 191 -4.59 -10.29 2.98
C CYS A 191 -4.06 -10.69 1.60
N ARG A 192 -4.89 -10.54 0.56
CA ARG A 192 -4.52 -10.82 -0.83
C ARG A 192 -3.24 -10.09 -1.27
N LEU A 193 -3.09 -8.82 -0.87
CA LEU A 193 -1.89 -8.03 -1.15
C LEU A 193 -0.62 -8.69 -0.59
N SER A 194 -0.70 -9.22 0.63
CA SER A 194 0.40 -9.94 1.29
C SER A 194 0.77 -11.19 0.49
N ALA A 195 -0.21 -12.03 0.19
CA ALA A 195 -0.02 -13.29 -0.53
C ALA A 195 0.59 -13.07 -1.93
N ASN A 196 0.03 -12.13 -2.71
CA ASN A 196 0.49 -11.83 -4.06
C ASN A 196 1.91 -11.23 -4.09
N THR A 197 2.18 -10.27 -3.21
CA THR A 197 3.50 -9.62 -3.17
C THR A 197 4.58 -10.61 -2.75
N GLN A 198 4.30 -11.42 -1.72
CA GLN A 198 5.28 -12.33 -1.16
C GLN A 198 5.53 -13.58 -2.03
N LEU A 199 4.57 -13.94 -2.90
CA LEU A 199 4.78 -14.95 -3.96
C LEU A 199 5.86 -14.48 -4.93
N LEU A 200 5.81 -13.21 -5.35
CA LEU A 200 6.67 -12.67 -6.40
C LEU A 200 7.99 -12.09 -5.87
N ALA A 201 8.04 -11.72 -4.59
CA ALA A 201 9.19 -11.05 -4.00
C ALA A 201 9.37 -11.37 -2.51
N ARG A 202 10.59 -11.19 -2.01
CA ARG A 202 10.85 -11.11 -0.57
C ARG A 202 10.56 -9.69 -0.10
N VAL A 203 9.73 -9.55 0.92
CA VAL A 203 9.37 -8.24 1.50
C VAL A 203 9.92 -8.15 2.91
N SER A 204 10.60 -7.04 3.22
CA SER A 204 11.14 -6.78 4.56
C SER A 204 10.78 -5.38 5.04
N HIS A 205 10.36 -5.24 6.29
CA HIS A 205 10.18 -3.92 6.93
C HIS A 205 11.54 -3.36 7.34
N LEU A 206 11.86 -2.13 6.95
CA LEU A 206 13.17 -1.51 7.19
C LEU A 206 13.16 -0.51 8.35
N LEU A 207 12.23 0.45 8.34
CA LEU A 207 12.12 1.44 9.42
C LEU A 207 10.74 2.10 9.44
N LYS A 208 10.39 2.69 10.59
CA LYS A 208 9.18 3.51 10.78
C LYS A 208 9.55 4.98 10.62
N VAL A 209 8.70 5.75 9.94
CA VAL A 209 8.90 7.19 9.73
C VAL A 209 7.67 7.94 10.24
N GLY A 210 7.87 8.75 11.29
CA GLY A 210 6.77 9.53 11.85
C GLY A 210 6.29 10.64 10.91
N ARG A 211 4.99 10.96 10.94
CA ARG A 211 4.38 12.02 10.10
C ARG A 211 5.03 13.40 10.21
N ASN A 212 5.70 13.71 11.32
CA ASN A 212 6.39 14.99 11.53
C ASN A 212 7.63 15.16 10.64
N ASN A 213 8.08 14.09 9.98
CA ASN A 213 9.20 14.12 9.02
C ASN A 213 8.78 14.64 7.63
N PHE A 214 7.51 14.99 7.44
CA PHE A 214 6.96 15.45 6.16
C PHE A 214 6.47 16.88 6.22
N ARG A 215 6.39 17.53 5.05
CA ARG A 215 5.75 18.83 4.86
C ARG A 215 4.89 18.82 3.59
N PRO A 216 3.58 19.10 3.70
CA PRO A 216 2.79 19.11 4.94
C PRO A 216 2.75 17.72 5.61
N PRO A 217 2.53 17.61 6.94
CA PRO A 217 2.43 16.31 7.61
C PRO A 217 1.22 15.50 7.11
N PRO A 218 1.38 14.20 6.82
CA PRO A 218 0.26 13.30 6.57
C PRO A 218 -0.54 13.02 7.86
N LYS A 219 -1.74 12.46 7.69
CA LYS A 219 -2.60 12.07 8.83
C LYS A 219 -2.04 10.88 9.61
N VAL A 220 -1.37 9.97 8.91
CA VAL A 220 -0.84 8.71 9.43
C VAL A 220 0.68 8.65 9.30
N ASP A 221 1.31 7.79 10.10
CA ASP A 221 2.74 7.50 9.97
C ASP A 221 3.05 6.67 8.71
N SER A 222 4.32 6.66 8.34
CA SER A 222 4.85 5.94 7.19
C SER A 222 5.80 4.84 7.62
N SER A 223 6.08 3.91 6.73
CA SER A 223 7.08 2.87 6.90
C SER A 223 7.83 2.67 5.59
N VAL A 224 9.11 2.34 5.71
CA VAL A 224 9.97 1.98 4.57
C VAL A 224 10.03 0.46 4.51
N VAL A 225 9.78 -0.09 3.32
CA VAL A 225 9.85 -1.53 3.03
C VAL A 225 10.88 -1.78 1.93
N LYS A 226 11.52 -2.94 1.99
CA LYS A 226 12.38 -3.48 0.95
C LYS A 226 11.64 -4.58 0.21
N LEU A 227 11.66 -4.53 -1.11
CA LEU A 227 11.09 -5.52 -2.01
C LEU A 227 12.22 -6.09 -2.88
N GLU A 228 12.41 -7.41 -2.85
CA GLU A 228 13.43 -8.11 -3.65
C GLU A 228 12.72 -9.15 -4.53
N PRO A 229 12.58 -8.90 -5.84
CA PRO A 229 11.96 -9.86 -6.77
C PRO A 229 12.64 -11.22 -6.71
N ARG A 230 11.84 -12.29 -6.78
CA ARG A 230 12.37 -13.66 -6.86
C ARG A 230 12.84 -13.93 -8.29
N SER A 231 14.10 -14.34 -8.42
CA SER A 231 14.72 -14.72 -9.69
C SER A 231 15.26 -16.16 -9.58
N PRO A 232 14.78 -17.11 -10.42
CA PRO A 232 13.69 -16.96 -11.38
C PRO A 232 12.32 -16.75 -10.69
N PRO A 233 11.34 -16.13 -11.37
CA PRO A 233 9.99 -16.04 -10.83
C PRO A 233 9.37 -17.44 -10.72
N PRO A 234 8.44 -17.66 -9.77
CA PRO A 234 7.78 -18.96 -9.63
C PRO A 234 7.00 -19.31 -10.90
N PRO A 235 7.01 -20.57 -11.35
CA PRO A 235 6.33 -21.02 -12.58
C PRO A 235 4.82 -21.18 -12.34
N VAL A 236 4.15 -20.09 -11.99
CA VAL A 236 2.74 -20.04 -11.62
C VAL A 236 2.02 -19.09 -12.56
N ASN A 237 0.88 -19.51 -13.10
CA ASN A 237 0.00 -18.59 -13.81
C ASN A 237 -0.56 -17.58 -12.80
N PHE A 238 -0.10 -16.33 -12.87
CA PHE A 238 -0.46 -15.32 -11.88
C PHE A 238 -1.94 -14.94 -11.95
N ARG A 239 -2.60 -15.07 -13.11
CA ARG A 239 -4.05 -14.82 -13.23
C ARG A 239 -4.87 -15.83 -12.44
N GLU A 240 -4.49 -17.11 -12.55
CA GLU A 240 -5.09 -18.21 -11.79
C GLU A 240 -4.85 -18.03 -10.28
N TRP A 241 -3.62 -17.68 -9.91
CA TRP A 241 -3.25 -17.40 -8.52
C TRP A 241 -4.07 -16.24 -7.93
N ASP A 242 -4.15 -15.10 -8.61
CA ASP A 242 -4.93 -13.95 -8.12
C ASP A 242 -6.44 -14.24 -8.15
N GLY A 243 -6.93 -15.03 -9.11
CA GLY A 243 -8.33 -15.47 -9.17
C GLY A 243 -8.72 -16.29 -7.94
N LEU A 244 -7.93 -17.32 -7.60
CA LEU A 244 -8.11 -18.08 -6.37
C LEU A 244 -7.97 -17.18 -5.13
N GLY A 245 -6.94 -16.33 -5.10
CA GLY A 245 -6.69 -15.40 -4.01
C GLY A 245 -7.85 -14.44 -3.78
N ARG A 246 -8.43 -13.88 -4.84
CA ARG A 246 -9.60 -12.99 -4.77
C ARG A 246 -10.76 -13.68 -4.08
N LEU A 247 -11.11 -14.89 -4.50
CA LEU A 247 -12.18 -15.66 -3.88
C LEU A 247 -11.86 -16.00 -2.42
N ALA A 248 -10.67 -16.53 -2.15
CA ALA A 248 -10.27 -17.00 -0.83
C ALA A 248 -10.24 -15.87 0.21
N PHE A 249 -9.75 -14.68 -0.17
CA PHE A 249 -9.60 -13.55 0.74
C PHE A 249 -10.84 -12.66 0.90
N MET A 250 -11.87 -12.79 0.04
CA MET A 250 -13.16 -12.06 0.19
C MET A 250 -13.74 -12.20 1.61
N ARG A 251 -13.65 -13.38 2.21
CA ARG A 251 -13.98 -13.63 3.63
C ARG A 251 -12.92 -14.52 4.24
N LYS A 252 -11.72 -13.96 4.44
CA LYS A 252 -10.50 -14.70 4.86
C LYS A 252 -10.65 -15.57 6.12
N ASN A 253 -11.59 -15.24 7.00
CA ASN A 253 -11.88 -15.97 8.24
C ASN A 253 -12.95 -17.07 8.10
N ARG A 254 -13.63 -17.14 6.96
CA ARG A 254 -14.59 -18.21 6.63
C ARG A 254 -13.83 -19.41 6.04
N THR A 255 -14.40 -20.60 6.17
CA THR A 255 -13.81 -21.80 5.55
C THR A 255 -13.86 -21.70 4.04
N LEU A 256 -12.84 -22.25 3.36
CA LEU A 256 -12.78 -22.25 1.90
C LEU A 256 -13.98 -22.94 1.26
N ALA A 257 -14.44 -24.06 1.83
CA ALA A 257 -15.64 -24.73 1.35
C ALA A 257 -16.86 -23.80 1.36
N ALA A 258 -17.03 -22.98 2.38
CA ALA A 258 -18.17 -22.08 2.47
C ALA A 258 -18.05 -20.83 1.56
N THR A 259 -16.84 -20.51 1.11
CA THR A 259 -16.57 -19.43 0.15
C THR A 259 -16.70 -19.92 -1.29
N LEU A 260 -16.07 -21.04 -1.65
CA LEU A 260 -16.04 -21.56 -3.02
C LEU A 260 -17.36 -22.22 -3.46
N LYS A 261 -18.21 -22.63 -2.50
CA LYS A 261 -19.54 -23.19 -2.79
C LYS A 261 -20.66 -22.14 -2.91
N GLN A 262 -20.33 -20.84 -2.92
CA GLN A 262 -21.31 -19.79 -3.19
C GLN A 262 -21.82 -19.87 -4.63
N LYS A 263 -23.11 -19.60 -4.84
CA LYS A 263 -23.76 -19.74 -6.15
C LYS A 263 -23.07 -18.95 -7.26
N SER A 264 -22.67 -17.71 -6.99
CA SER A 264 -21.95 -16.86 -7.95
C SER A 264 -20.58 -17.42 -8.31
N VAL A 265 -19.86 -17.97 -7.32
CA VAL A 265 -18.54 -18.57 -7.52
C VAL A 265 -18.66 -19.87 -8.33
N LEU A 266 -19.63 -20.73 -7.99
CA LEU A 266 -19.89 -21.96 -8.73
C LEU A 266 -20.28 -21.69 -10.19
N ALA A 267 -21.08 -20.65 -10.44
CA ALA A 267 -21.44 -20.23 -11.80
C ALA A 267 -20.21 -19.80 -12.61
N MET A 268 -19.30 -19.03 -11.99
CA MET A 268 -18.05 -18.60 -12.61
C MET A 268 -17.13 -19.80 -12.91
N LEU A 269 -16.92 -20.69 -11.93
CA LEU A 269 -16.09 -21.88 -12.10
C LEU A 269 -16.66 -22.85 -13.15
N ASP A 270 -17.97 -23.02 -13.20
CA ASP A 270 -18.65 -23.86 -14.22
C ASP A 270 -18.44 -23.32 -15.64
N LYS A 271 -18.55 -22.00 -15.81
CA LYS A 271 -18.26 -21.34 -17.09
C LYS A 271 -16.80 -21.54 -17.52
N ASN A 272 -15.86 -21.34 -16.59
CA ASN A 272 -14.43 -21.53 -16.87
C ASN A 272 -14.12 -23.00 -17.20
N TYR A 273 -14.69 -23.94 -16.45
CA TYR A 273 -14.55 -25.37 -16.68
C TYR A 273 -15.03 -25.78 -18.07
N LYS A 274 -16.23 -25.34 -18.48
CA LYS A 274 -16.78 -25.59 -19.83
C LYS A 274 -15.90 -24.99 -20.93
N THR A 275 -15.39 -23.78 -20.71
CA THR A 275 -14.49 -23.11 -21.65
C THR A 275 -13.16 -23.88 -21.80
N ALA A 276 -12.58 -24.33 -20.68
CA ALA A 276 -11.35 -25.13 -20.68
C ALA A 276 -11.56 -26.48 -21.37
N LEU A 277 -12.71 -27.13 -21.16
CA LEU A 277 -13.04 -28.38 -21.83
C LEU A 277 -13.16 -28.20 -23.35
N ALA A 278 -13.86 -27.15 -23.80
CA ALA A 278 -13.98 -26.81 -25.22
C ALA A 278 -12.61 -26.51 -25.86
N LEU A 279 -11.73 -25.77 -25.16
CA LEU A 279 -10.37 -25.49 -25.62
C LEU A 279 -9.51 -26.76 -25.70
N ARG A 280 -9.63 -27.69 -24.74
CA ARG A 280 -8.91 -28.98 -24.78
C ARG A 280 -9.37 -29.85 -25.95
N GLN A 281 -10.67 -29.86 -26.24
CA GLN A 281 -11.22 -30.58 -27.39
C GLN A 281 -10.74 -29.95 -28.72
N ALA A 282 -10.65 -28.62 -28.79
CA ALA A 282 -10.14 -27.91 -29.95
C ALA A 282 -8.62 -28.09 -30.16
N THR A 283 -7.83 -28.09 -29.09
CA THR A 283 -6.37 -28.28 -29.15
C THR A 283 -5.98 -29.75 -29.35
N ALA A 284 -6.78 -30.70 -28.87
CA ALA A 284 -6.63 -32.11 -29.24
C ALA A 284 -6.84 -32.36 -30.76
N ALA A 285 -7.49 -31.42 -31.46
CA ALA A 285 -7.68 -31.46 -32.91
C ALA A 285 -6.57 -30.74 -33.71
N ALA A 286 -5.60 -30.08 -33.07
CA ALA A 286 -4.49 -29.39 -33.74
C ALA A 286 -3.20 -29.40 -32.89
N PRO A 287 -2.11 -30.06 -33.32
CA PRO A 287 -0.87 -30.06 -32.55
C PRO A 287 -0.05 -28.81 -32.90
N THR A 288 0.26 -27.94 -31.93
CA THR A 288 1.62 -27.37 -31.77
C THR A 288 1.80 -26.41 -30.59
N ALA A 289 3.03 -26.51 -30.04
CA ALA A 289 3.86 -25.52 -29.36
C ALA A 289 3.39 -24.96 -27.99
N ALA A 290 4.08 -25.43 -26.96
CA ALA A 290 4.07 -24.88 -25.61
C ALA A 290 4.58 -23.42 -25.61
N THR A 291 3.74 -22.50 -25.18
CA THR A 291 4.12 -21.09 -24.98
C THR A 291 4.54 -20.89 -23.53
N GLN A 292 5.75 -20.37 -23.34
CA GLN A 292 6.26 -19.88 -22.06
C GLN A 292 5.24 -18.90 -21.46
N ALA A 293 4.70 -19.20 -20.27
CA ALA A 293 3.75 -18.32 -19.60
C ALA A 293 4.44 -17.00 -19.25
N ALA A 294 4.21 -15.96 -20.05
CA ALA A 294 4.49 -14.60 -19.66
C ALA A 294 3.61 -14.29 -18.44
N ILE A 295 4.25 -13.82 -17.37
CA ILE A 295 3.53 -13.44 -16.16
C ILE A 295 2.80 -12.12 -16.45
N ASP A 296 1.51 -12.21 -16.80
CA ASP A 296 0.62 -11.06 -17.04
C ASP A 296 0.19 -10.39 -15.71
N ILE A 297 1.15 -9.90 -14.92
CA ILE A 297 0.89 -9.07 -13.71
C ILE A 297 0.26 -7.73 -14.09
N ALA A 298 0.53 -7.20 -15.29
CA ALA A 298 0.19 -5.84 -15.69
C ALA A 298 -1.32 -5.53 -15.72
N ALA A 299 -2.18 -6.53 -15.91
CA ALA A 299 -3.63 -6.36 -15.94
C ALA A 299 -4.25 -6.00 -14.57
N MET A 300 -3.48 -6.10 -13.47
CA MET A 300 -3.99 -5.99 -12.11
C MET A 300 -3.92 -4.57 -11.50
N ALA A 301 -3.39 -3.59 -12.22
CA ALA A 301 -3.36 -2.21 -11.73
C ALA A 301 -4.73 -1.50 -11.78
N GLY A 302 -5.71 -2.06 -12.50
CA GLY A 302 -7.02 -1.46 -12.76
C GLY A 302 -8.20 -2.03 -11.97
N ASP A 303 -8.05 -3.23 -11.39
CA ASP A 303 -9.03 -3.75 -10.45
C ASP A 303 -8.67 -3.21 -9.08
N ASP A 304 -9.50 -2.31 -8.55
CA ASP A 304 -9.41 -1.83 -7.17
C ASP A 304 -9.13 -3.02 -6.26
N MET A 305 -7.90 -3.07 -5.73
CA MET A 305 -7.63 -3.86 -4.54
C MET A 305 -8.39 -3.14 -3.43
N ASP A 306 -9.69 -3.44 -3.35
CA ASP A 306 -10.57 -2.96 -2.31
C ASP A 306 -9.79 -3.03 -1.00
N MET A 307 -9.67 -1.85 -0.38
CA MET A 307 -9.25 -1.76 1.00
C MET A 307 -10.23 -2.64 1.76
N ASP A 308 -9.80 -3.84 2.14
CA ASP A 308 -10.56 -4.76 2.97
C ASP A 308 -11.05 -3.98 4.20
N GLU A 309 -12.31 -3.52 4.17
CA GLU A 309 -12.94 -2.83 5.29
C GLU A 309 -13.38 -3.89 6.30
N ASP A 310 -12.39 -4.51 6.96
CA ASP A 310 -12.66 -5.40 8.09
C ASP A 310 -13.01 -4.53 9.30
N GLY A 311 -14.31 -4.52 9.62
CA GLY A 311 -14.94 -3.73 10.68
C GLY A 311 -14.30 -3.95 12.05
N ALA A 312 -13.64 -2.91 12.55
CA ALA A 312 -13.44 -2.71 13.98
C ALA A 312 -14.68 -2.00 14.54
N THR A 313 -15.54 -2.73 15.23
CA THR A 313 -16.62 -2.14 16.03
C THR A 313 -16.03 -1.24 17.12
N PRO A 314 -16.39 0.05 17.22
CA PRO A 314 -16.07 0.84 18.39
C PRO A 314 -17.12 0.58 19.46
N THR A 315 -16.66 0.08 20.60
CA THR A 315 -17.41 0.15 21.86
C THR A 315 -17.63 1.62 22.24
N LYS A 316 -18.90 2.05 22.39
CA LYS A 316 -19.42 2.73 23.61
C LYS A 316 -20.79 3.44 23.42
N ALA A 317 -21.58 3.27 24.49
CA ALA A 317 -22.48 4.24 25.14
C ALA A 317 -23.89 4.51 24.56
N LYS A 318 -24.87 4.22 25.41
CA LYS A 318 -26.28 4.61 25.37
C LYS A 318 -26.45 6.11 25.15
N GLY A 319 -27.39 6.49 24.27
CA GLY A 319 -27.90 7.85 24.14
C GLY A 319 -29.08 7.90 23.16
N SER A 320 -30.29 7.96 23.69
CA SER A 320 -31.56 8.04 22.96
C SER A 320 -31.83 9.43 22.37
N LYS A 321 -32.21 9.53 21.08
CA LYS A 321 -33.39 10.32 20.62
C LYS A 321 -33.68 10.19 19.12
N LYS A 322 -34.99 10.11 18.83
CA LYS A 322 -35.69 10.11 17.53
C LYS A 322 -35.26 11.24 16.58
N GLY A 323 -35.21 10.91 15.29
CA GLY A 323 -35.30 11.85 14.16
C GLY A 323 -35.63 11.09 12.88
N LYS A 324 -36.76 11.42 12.24
CA LYS A 324 -37.38 10.74 11.10
C LYS A 324 -37.03 11.48 9.80
N ARG A 325 -36.85 10.74 8.70
CA ARG A 325 -36.96 11.08 7.25
C ARG A 325 -35.68 10.98 6.42
N GLY A 326 -35.81 10.34 5.26
CA GLY A 326 -34.93 10.52 4.10
C GLY A 326 -34.57 9.20 3.41
N ALA A 327 -35.42 8.75 2.48
CA ALA A 327 -35.14 7.64 1.58
C ALA A 327 -34.17 8.08 0.47
N ALA A 328 -33.16 7.25 0.15
CA ALA A 328 -32.58 7.11 -1.19
C ALA A 328 -31.63 5.89 -1.24
N GLY A 329 -31.67 5.20 -2.37
CA GLY A 329 -31.05 3.92 -2.73
C GLY A 329 -29.63 3.62 -2.27
N GLY A 330 -29.40 2.32 -2.05
CA GLY A 330 -28.09 1.68 -1.93
C GLY A 330 -28.28 0.18 -2.09
N ASP A 331 -27.74 -0.37 -3.18
CA ASP A 331 -27.81 -1.77 -3.58
C ASP A 331 -27.37 -2.70 -2.43
N GLY A 332 -28.34 -3.36 -1.83
CA GLY A 332 -28.11 -4.46 -0.91
C GLY A 332 -27.68 -5.68 -1.71
N MET A 333 -26.42 -6.08 -1.56
CA MET A 333 -25.99 -7.42 -1.91
C MET A 333 -26.77 -8.39 -1.02
N ASP A 334 -27.91 -8.86 -1.51
CA ASP A 334 -28.74 -9.84 -0.82
C ASP A 334 -27.87 -11.04 -0.46
N THR A 335 -27.62 -11.20 0.83
CA THR A 335 -27.11 -12.44 1.39
C THR A 335 -28.24 -13.46 1.32
N ASP A 336 -28.45 -14.01 0.13
CA ASP A 336 -29.23 -15.23 -0.04
C ASP A 336 -28.46 -16.36 0.67
N MET A 337 -28.85 -16.63 1.92
CA MET A 337 -28.61 -17.91 2.59
C MET A 337 -29.49 -18.96 1.91
N GLY A 338 -29.25 -19.17 0.61
CA GLY A 338 -30.00 -20.07 -0.26
C GLY A 338 -29.64 -21.52 0.04
N ALA A 339 -30.66 -22.29 0.36
CA ALA A 339 -30.67 -23.66 0.83
C ALA A 339 -29.84 -24.66 0.00
N ASP A 340 -29.35 -25.70 0.68
CA ASP A 340 -28.88 -26.96 0.12
C ASP A 340 -30.04 -27.69 -0.59
N SER A 341 -30.45 -27.23 -1.78
CA SER A 341 -31.30 -28.03 -2.65
C SER A 341 -30.46 -28.73 -3.71
N ALA A 342 -30.69 -30.04 -3.87
CA ALA A 342 -30.10 -30.89 -4.92
C ALA A 342 -30.49 -30.44 -6.36
N ASP A 343 -31.33 -29.41 -6.47
CA ASP A 343 -31.89 -28.86 -7.71
C ASP A 343 -31.14 -27.62 -8.22
N SER A 344 -29.96 -27.34 -7.65
CA SER A 344 -29.09 -26.26 -8.13
C SER A 344 -28.48 -26.63 -9.48
N PRO A 345 -28.51 -25.74 -10.49
CA PRO A 345 -27.90 -25.99 -11.81
C PRO A 345 -26.38 -26.22 -11.75
N TYR A 346 -25.76 -25.99 -10.58
CA TYR A 346 -24.32 -26.16 -10.34
C TYR A 346 -24.02 -27.32 -9.38
N ALA A 347 -24.94 -28.29 -9.20
CA ALA A 347 -24.74 -29.43 -8.31
C ALA A 347 -23.46 -30.24 -8.63
N GLU A 348 -23.18 -30.48 -9.91
CA GLU A 348 -21.97 -31.18 -10.35
C GLU A 348 -20.70 -30.39 -10.00
N MET A 349 -20.68 -29.08 -10.31
CA MET A 349 -19.55 -28.21 -9.98
C MET A 349 -19.33 -28.12 -8.46
N ARG A 350 -20.41 -28.06 -7.68
CA ARG A 350 -20.35 -28.08 -6.21
C ARG A 350 -19.70 -29.37 -5.70
N ALA A 351 -20.11 -30.52 -6.21
CA ALA A 351 -19.52 -31.81 -5.85
C ALA A 351 -18.04 -31.89 -6.23
N ARG A 352 -17.67 -31.39 -7.41
CA ARG A 352 -16.27 -31.33 -7.87
C ARG A 352 -15.40 -30.44 -6.97
N VAL A 353 -15.87 -29.24 -6.65
CA VAL A 353 -15.18 -28.32 -5.72
C VAL A 353 -15.03 -28.95 -4.34
N GLN A 354 -16.08 -29.59 -3.81
CA GLN A 354 -16.03 -30.28 -2.54
C GLN A 354 -14.99 -31.42 -2.55
N GLY A 355 -15.01 -32.27 -3.58
CA GLY A 355 -14.07 -33.39 -3.70
C GLY A 355 -12.60 -32.94 -3.80
N VAL A 356 -12.32 -31.84 -4.51
CA VAL A 356 -10.96 -31.26 -4.54
C VAL A 356 -10.55 -30.75 -3.16
N LEU A 357 -11.44 -30.03 -2.47
CA LEU A 357 -11.15 -29.49 -1.14
C LEU A 357 -10.92 -30.59 -0.09
N GLU A 358 -11.69 -31.67 -0.13
CA GLU A 358 -11.54 -32.81 0.78
C GLU A 358 -10.28 -33.60 0.50
N SER A 359 -10.02 -33.95 -0.77
CA SER A 359 -8.81 -34.69 -1.16
C SER A 359 -7.52 -33.93 -0.88
N ALA A 360 -7.53 -32.60 -1.01
CA ALA A 360 -6.40 -31.75 -0.67
C ALA A 360 -6.33 -31.38 0.82
N GLY A 361 -7.35 -31.73 1.64
CA GLY A 361 -7.37 -31.43 3.07
C GLY A 361 -7.63 -29.97 3.44
N TYR A 362 -8.20 -29.17 2.53
CA TYR A 362 -8.41 -27.73 2.70
C TYR A 362 -9.88 -27.30 2.87
N ALA A 363 -10.83 -28.25 3.02
CA ALA A 363 -12.25 -27.93 3.18
C ALA A 363 -12.56 -26.97 4.34
N ASP A 364 -11.97 -27.21 5.51
CA ASP A 364 -12.11 -26.39 6.72
C ASP A 364 -11.01 -25.33 6.88
N ALA A 365 -10.07 -25.27 5.92
CA ALA A 365 -9.01 -24.28 5.94
C ALA A 365 -9.57 -22.87 5.75
N ARG A 366 -8.86 -21.89 6.30
CA ARG A 366 -9.19 -20.47 6.22
C ARG A 366 -8.03 -19.74 5.57
N ALA A 367 -8.30 -18.94 4.54
CA ALA A 367 -7.28 -18.21 3.79
C ALA A 367 -6.39 -17.36 4.72
N ALA A 368 -6.94 -16.81 5.81
CA ALA A 368 -6.20 -16.05 6.80
C ALA A 368 -4.98 -16.78 7.40
N LYS A 369 -4.96 -18.12 7.39
CA LYS A 369 -3.88 -18.94 7.97
C LYS A 369 -3.07 -19.71 6.93
N MET A 370 -3.47 -19.67 5.66
CA MET A 370 -2.82 -20.44 4.62
C MET A 370 -1.51 -19.81 4.18
N THR A 371 -0.48 -20.64 4.09
CA THR A 371 0.82 -20.26 3.55
C THR A 371 0.76 -20.19 2.01
N GLN A 372 1.84 -19.70 1.40
CA GLN A 372 1.96 -19.71 -0.06
C GLN A 372 1.93 -21.15 -0.60
N ASP A 373 2.63 -22.07 0.05
CA ASP A 373 2.70 -23.47 -0.36
C ASP A 373 1.33 -24.14 -0.27
N ASP A 374 0.52 -23.81 0.74
CA ASP A 374 -0.86 -24.28 0.85
C ASP A 374 -1.72 -23.80 -0.33
N MET A 375 -1.64 -22.51 -0.66
CA MET A 375 -2.39 -21.93 -1.77
C MET A 375 -1.93 -22.48 -3.12
N LEU A 376 -0.63 -22.74 -3.30
CA LEU A 376 -0.08 -23.35 -4.52
C LEU A 376 -0.54 -24.80 -4.66
N THR A 377 -0.52 -25.57 -3.56
CA THR A 377 -0.99 -26.96 -3.53
C THR A 377 -2.47 -27.01 -3.88
N LEU A 378 -3.28 -26.13 -3.29
CA LEU A 378 -4.70 -26.02 -3.58
C LEU A 378 -4.96 -25.66 -5.05
N LEU A 379 -4.23 -24.68 -5.58
CA LEU A 379 -4.36 -24.27 -6.97
C LEU A 379 -4.01 -25.41 -7.93
N ALA A 380 -2.93 -26.14 -7.65
CA ALA A 380 -2.53 -27.30 -8.44
C ALA A 380 -3.60 -28.40 -8.42
N ALA A 381 -4.23 -28.66 -7.26
CA ALA A 381 -5.31 -29.63 -7.13
C ALA A 381 -6.55 -29.24 -7.96
N PHE A 382 -6.95 -27.96 -7.97
CA PHE A 382 -8.03 -27.48 -8.82
C PHE A 382 -7.70 -27.59 -10.31
N ASN A 383 -6.50 -27.18 -10.71
CA ASN A 383 -6.05 -27.27 -12.10
C ASN A 383 -6.02 -28.74 -12.60
N ALA A 384 -5.61 -29.68 -11.74
CA ALA A 384 -5.64 -31.11 -12.03
C ALA A 384 -7.07 -31.64 -12.21
N ALA A 385 -8.03 -31.11 -11.47
CA ALA A 385 -9.45 -31.40 -11.64
C ALA A 385 -10.11 -30.65 -12.83
N GLY A 386 -9.33 -29.86 -13.57
CA GLY A 386 -9.79 -29.04 -14.71
C GLY A 386 -10.53 -27.77 -14.32
N VAL A 387 -10.53 -27.40 -13.03
CA VAL A 387 -11.20 -26.21 -12.51
C VAL A 387 -10.21 -25.05 -12.52
N HIS A 388 -10.57 -23.99 -13.23
CA HIS A 388 -9.73 -22.81 -13.48
C HIS A 388 -10.40 -21.54 -12.93
N PHE A 389 -9.61 -20.63 -12.37
CA PHE A 389 -10.04 -19.39 -11.73
C PHE A 389 -9.95 -18.16 -12.63
N ALA A 390 -9.41 -18.29 -13.85
CA ALA A 390 -9.27 -17.21 -14.82
C ALA A 390 -9.56 -17.68 -16.26
#